data_AF-A0A8S0W2L3-F1
#
_entry.id   AF-A0A8S0W2L3-F1
#
_cell.length_a   1.000
_cell.length_b   1.000
_cell.length_c   1.000
_cell.angle_alpha   90.00
_cell.angle_beta   90.00
_cell.angle_gamma   90.00
#
_symmetry.space_group_name_H-M   'P 1'
#
loop_
_entity.id
_entity.type
_entity.pdbx_description
1 polymer ?
#
loop_
_entity_poly.entity_id
_entity_poly.type
_entity_poly.pdbx_seq_one_letter_code
_entity_poly.pdbx_strand_id
1 'polypeptide(L)'
;MITENHPFSALSRQLEQLLWASIIISTAVAAISLVNLGRLSLFMAPVLFMATTLHHGILLGLHHRDRKKSAEELKGTLAPTAHKASIIFCWILVVFWIICVLAVVIVSVLIMANNQFEGWERLAGYIEIPMEVAEIVLLIVIAVKCRTQRRSTMIEPAHVDWENYGTTNTAV
;
A
#
# COMPACT_ATOMS: atom_id res chain seq x y z
N MET A 1 16.42 9.63 21.32
CA MET A 1 16.55 9.11 19.95
C MET A 1 15.32 8.24 19.70
N ILE A 2 14.47 8.60 18.72
CA ILE A 2 13.06 8.16 18.64
C ILE A 2 12.99 6.72 18.12
N THR A 3 12.55 5.80 18.96
CA THR A 3 12.21 4.42 18.60
C THR A 3 10.88 4.39 17.84
N GLU A 4 10.93 4.56 16.51
CA GLU A 4 9.77 4.61 15.59
C GLU A 4 8.98 3.29 15.45
N ASN A 5 9.32 2.27 16.22
CA ASN A 5 8.72 0.93 16.17
C ASN A 5 7.49 0.74 17.05
N HIS A 6 7.04 1.78 17.75
CA HIS A 6 5.78 1.69 18.47
C HIS A 6 4.60 1.66 17.49
N PRO A 7 3.56 0.82 17.69
CA PRO A 7 2.33 0.84 16.90
C PRO A 7 1.54 2.17 16.95
N PHE A 8 2.01 3.10 17.80
CA PHE A 8 1.49 4.46 17.96
C PHE A 8 2.40 5.53 17.32
N SER A 9 3.47 5.14 16.61
CA SER A 9 4.31 6.09 15.90
C SER A 9 3.53 6.79 14.78
N ALA A 10 3.86 8.05 14.52
CA ALA A 10 3.22 8.82 13.44
C ALA A 10 3.36 8.11 12.08
N LEU A 11 4.50 7.44 11.84
CA LEU A 11 4.75 6.65 10.64
C LEU A 11 3.82 5.44 10.54
N SER A 12 3.60 4.69 11.63
CA SER A 12 2.68 3.55 11.63
C SER A 12 1.24 3.98 11.32
N ARG A 13 0.80 5.13 11.86
CA ARG A 13 -0.54 5.67 11.58
C ARG A 13 -0.67 6.14 10.13
N GLN A 14 0.35 6.79 9.58
CA GLN A 14 0.37 7.19 8.18
C GLN A 14 0.32 5.97 7.25
N LEU A 15 1.05 4.90 7.56
CA LEU A 15 0.99 3.66 6.79
C LEU A 15 -0.40 3.02 6.83
N GLU A 16 -1.04 2.93 7.99
CA GLU A 16 -2.41 2.43 8.11
C GLU A 16 -3.40 3.24 7.26
N GLN A 17 -3.30 4.58 7.30
CA GLN A 17 -4.14 5.45 6.47
C GLN A 17 -3.90 5.25 4.97
N LEU A 18 -2.65 5.10 4.55
CA LEU A 18 -2.30 4.83 3.15
C LEU A 18 -2.78 3.45 2.69
N LEU A 19 -2.68 2.42 3.55
CA LEU A 19 -3.17 1.09 3.24
C LEU A 19 -4.69 1.12 3.02
N TRP A 20 -5.44 1.82 3.87
CA TRP A 20 -6.88 2.01 3.68
C TRP A 20 -7.21 2.81 2.42
N ALA A 21 -6.45 3.86 2.12
CA ALA A 21 -6.63 4.65 0.90
C ALA A 21 -6.44 3.79 -0.36
N SER A 22 -5.40 2.95 -0.40
CA SER A 22 -5.14 2.01 -1.51
C SER A 22 -6.26 0.98 -1.66
N ILE A 23 -6.80 0.43 -0.55
CA ILE A 23 -7.97 -0.47 -0.63
C ILE A 23 -9.17 0.24 -1.26
N ILE A 24 -9.45 1.49 -0.88
CA ILE A 24 -10.59 2.25 -1.42
C ILE A 24 -10.40 2.52 -2.91
N ILE A 25 -9.23 3.01 -3.32
CA ILE A 25 -8.93 3.33 -4.72
C ILE A 25 -8.97 2.05 -5.57
N SER A 26 -8.27 1.00 -5.16
CA SER A 26 -8.27 -0.28 -5.90
C SER A 26 -9.66 -0.91 -5.99
N THR A 27 -10.52 -0.76 -4.97
CA THR A 27 -11.93 -1.19 -5.04
C THR A 27 -12.69 -0.40 -6.11
N ALA A 28 -12.51 0.91 -6.16
CA ALA A 28 -13.18 1.76 -7.13
C ALA A 28 -12.69 1.49 -8.57
N VAL A 29 -11.39 1.23 -8.76
CA VAL A 29 -10.84 0.78 -10.05
C VAL A 29 -11.46 -0.56 -10.47
N ALA A 30 -11.52 -1.54 -9.57
CA ALA A 30 -12.14 -2.83 -9.87
C ALA A 30 -13.63 -2.69 -10.24
N ALA A 31 -14.37 -1.82 -9.54
CA ALA A 31 -15.76 -1.55 -9.85
C ALA A 31 -15.94 -0.95 -11.26
N ILE A 32 -15.13 0.06 -11.63
CA ILE A 32 -15.15 0.66 -12.97
C ILE A 32 -14.79 -0.38 -14.03
N SER A 33 -13.73 -1.16 -13.77
CA SER A 33 -13.28 -2.20 -14.67
C SER A 33 -14.36 -3.28 -14.91
N LEU A 34 -15.11 -3.66 -13.87
CA LEU A 34 -16.21 -4.63 -13.98
C LEU A 34 -17.44 -4.06 -14.70
N VAL A 35 -17.72 -2.76 -14.56
CA VAL A 35 -18.77 -2.07 -15.35
C VAL A 35 -18.42 -2.11 -16.83
N ASN A 36 -17.13 -2.02 -17.18
CA ASN A 36 -16.62 -2.19 -18.55
C ASN A 36 -16.49 -3.67 -18.97
N LEU A 37 -17.02 -4.62 -18.20
CA LEU A 37 -16.89 -6.08 -18.39
C LEU A 37 -15.44 -6.56 -18.55
N GLY A 38 -14.46 -5.81 -18.03
CA GLY A 38 -13.04 -6.11 -18.21
C GLY A 38 -12.54 -5.99 -19.66
N ARG A 39 -13.28 -5.36 -20.58
CA ARG A 39 -12.86 -5.23 -21.99
C ARG A 39 -11.56 -4.44 -22.14
N LEU A 40 -11.40 -3.36 -21.36
CA LEU A 40 -10.23 -2.48 -21.44
C LEU A 40 -9.04 -3.03 -20.65
N SER A 41 -9.27 -3.51 -19.43
CA SER A 41 -8.22 -4.00 -18.52
C SER A 41 -7.94 -5.50 -18.63
N LEU A 42 -8.65 -6.24 -19.49
CA LEU A 42 -8.51 -7.69 -19.68
C LEU A 42 -8.62 -8.49 -18.38
N PHE A 43 -9.51 -8.06 -17.47
CA PHE A 43 -9.66 -8.61 -16.11
C PHE A 43 -8.42 -8.49 -15.21
N MET A 44 -7.38 -7.76 -15.62
CA MET A 44 -6.19 -7.55 -14.79
C MET A 44 -6.52 -6.71 -13.55
N ALA A 45 -7.27 -5.62 -13.70
CA ALA A 45 -7.61 -4.73 -12.59
C ALA A 45 -8.35 -5.44 -11.43
N PRO A 46 -9.40 -6.26 -11.66
CA PRO A 46 -10.04 -7.05 -10.60
C PRO A 46 -9.10 -8.05 -9.91
N VAL A 47 -8.22 -8.71 -10.68
CA VAL A 47 -7.22 -9.65 -10.12
C VAL A 47 -6.20 -8.91 -9.25
N LEU A 48 -5.71 -7.76 -9.71
CA LEU A 48 -4.78 -6.92 -8.95
C LEU A 48 -5.44 -6.30 -7.72
N PHE A 49 -6.72 -5.94 -7.79
CA PHE A 49 -7.50 -5.54 -6.62
C PHE A 49 -7.52 -6.65 -5.55
N MET A 50 -7.79 -7.90 -5.93
CA MET A 50 -7.77 -9.02 -4.97
C MET A 50 -6.40 -9.18 -4.32
N ALA A 51 -5.32 -9.16 -5.11
CA ALA A 51 -3.95 -9.30 -4.60
C ALA A 51 -3.57 -8.14 -3.68
N THR A 52 -3.92 -6.90 -4.07
CA THR A 52 -3.65 -5.68 -3.30
C THR A 52 -4.41 -5.73 -1.98
N THR A 53 -5.71 -5.99 -2.01
CA THR A 53 -6.57 -6.06 -0.82
C THR A 53 -6.14 -7.17 0.13
N LEU A 54 -5.79 -8.35 -0.39
CA LEU A 54 -5.29 -9.45 0.45
C LEU A 54 -4.00 -9.04 1.17
N HIS A 55 -3.04 -8.47 0.44
CA HIS A 55 -1.78 -8.02 1.03
C HIS A 55 -1.99 -6.94 2.10
N HIS A 56 -2.80 -5.93 1.79
CA HIS A 56 -3.09 -4.83 2.69
C HIS A 56 -3.89 -5.30 3.92
N GLY A 57 -4.86 -6.19 3.71
CA GLY A 57 -5.65 -6.81 4.77
C GLY A 57 -4.81 -7.63 5.72
N ILE A 58 -3.83 -8.40 5.22
CA ILE A 58 -2.87 -9.12 6.07
C ILE A 58 -2.06 -8.14 6.91
N LEU A 59 -1.53 -7.05 6.32
CA LEU A 59 -0.77 -6.04 7.06
C LEU A 59 -1.62 -5.34 8.12
N LEU A 60 -2.83 -4.92 7.78
CA LEU A 60 -3.77 -4.30 8.72
C LEU A 60 -4.16 -5.26 9.85
N GLY A 61 -4.40 -6.53 9.55
CA GLY A 61 -4.71 -7.56 10.53
C GLY A 61 -3.55 -7.80 11.50
N LEU A 62 -2.32 -7.86 10.98
CA LEU A 62 -1.12 -7.97 11.80
C LEU A 62 -0.91 -6.72 12.67
N HIS A 63 -1.10 -5.52 12.11
CA HIS A 63 -1.06 -4.26 12.86
C HIS A 63 -2.10 -4.20 13.99
N HIS A 64 -3.34 -4.63 13.72
CA HIS A 64 -4.39 -4.66 14.73
C HIS A 64 -4.08 -5.67 15.84
N ARG A 65 -3.49 -6.82 15.48
CA ARG A 65 -3.04 -7.82 16.46
C ARG A 65 -1.90 -7.28 17.32
N ASP A 66 -0.94 -6.59 16.73
CA ASP A 66 0.20 -6.03 17.45
C ASP A 66 -0.20 -4.88 18.39
N ARG A 67 -1.27 -4.14 18.10
CA ARG A 67 -1.85 -3.14 19.03
C ARG A 67 -2.40 -3.72 20.33
N LYS A 68 -2.73 -5.02 20.36
CA LYS A 68 -3.28 -5.70 21.55
C LYS A 68 -2.20 -6.29 22.46
N LYS A 69 -0.95 -6.36 22.01
CA LYS A 69 0.17 -6.92 22.76
C LYS A 69 0.74 -5.91 23.75
N SER A 70 1.34 -6.40 24.83
CA SER A 70 2.03 -5.53 25.79
C SER A 70 3.35 -5.01 25.23
N ALA A 71 3.84 -3.86 25.71
CA ALA A 71 5.10 -3.27 25.24
C ALA A 71 6.32 -4.21 25.42
N GLU A 72 6.28 -5.08 26.42
CA GLU A 72 7.30 -6.11 26.66
C GLU A 72 7.28 -7.21 25.59
N GLU A 73 6.10 -7.64 25.15
CA GLU A 73 5.93 -8.64 24.08
C GLU A 73 6.31 -8.10 22.69
N LEU A 74 6.22 -6.78 22.49
CA LEU A 74 6.63 -6.10 21.26
C LEU A 74 8.14 -5.87 21.20
N LYS A 75 8.86 -5.91 22.33
CA LYS A 75 10.29 -5.62 22.41
C LYS A 75 11.10 -6.63 21.58
N GLY A 76 11.87 -6.14 20.62
CA GLY A 76 12.70 -6.96 19.73
C GLY A 76 11.95 -7.57 18.54
N THR A 77 10.64 -7.36 18.40
CA THR A 77 9.90 -7.78 17.21
C THR A 77 9.93 -6.70 16.12
N LEU A 78 9.99 -7.12 14.86
CA LEU A 78 9.92 -6.23 13.71
C LEU A 78 8.46 -5.91 13.38
N ALA A 79 8.18 -4.66 13.03
CA ALA A 79 6.86 -4.29 12.53
C ALA A 79 6.50 -5.14 11.28
N PRO A 80 5.24 -5.57 11.10
CA PRO A 80 4.81 -6.38 9.97
C PRO A 80 5.16 -5.76 8.60
N THR A 81 5.02 -4.44 8.49
CA THR A 81 5.37 -3.62 7.32
C THR A 81 6.87 -3.51 7.07
N ALA A 82 7.72 -3.76 8.07
CA ALA A 82 9.17 -3.71 7.93
C ALA A 82 9.78 -5.00 7.35
N HIS A 83 9.00 -6.08 7.19
CA HIS A 83 9.51 -7.34 6.63
C HIS A 83 9.92 -7.20 5.15
N LYS A 84 11.05 -7.82 4.75
CA LYS A 84 11.58 -7.77 3.37
C LYS A 84 10.55 -8.27 2.38
N ALA A 85 9.90 -9.38 2.71
CA ALA A 85 8.89 -10.01 1.85
C ALA A 85 7.72 -9.04 1.56
N SER A 86 7.26 -8.29 2.57
CA SER A 86 6.19 -7.31 2.39
C SER A 86 6.59 -6.18 1.43
N ILE A 87 7.80 -5.63 1.62
CA ILE A 87 8.33 -4.57 0.75
C ILE A 87 8.52 -5.07 -0.69
N ILE A 88 9.08 -6.28 -0.86
CA ILE A 88 9.28 -6.89 -2.20
C ILE A 88 7.92 -7.11 -2.87
N PHE A 89 6.94 -7.66 -2.15
CA PHE A 89 5.61 -7.89 -2.68
C PHE A 89 4.92 -6.59 -3.09
N CYS A 90 5.06 -5.53 -2.30
CA CYS A 90 4.55 -4.20 -2.65
C CYS A 90 5.17 -3.65 -3.95
N TRP A 91 6.48 -3.82 -4.16
CA TRP A 91 7.12 -3.46 -5.44
C TRP A 91 6.66 -4.31 -6.61
N ILE A 92 6.40 -5.60 -6.40
CA ILE A 92 5.84 -6.49 -7.42
C ILE A 92 4.44 -5.99 -7.82
N LEU A 93 3.59 -5.60 -6.84
CA LEU A 93 2.29 -5.01 -7.12
C LEU A 93 2.40 -3.72 -7.95
N VAL A 94 3.36 -2.83 -7.63
CA VAL A 94 3.61 -1.61 -8.43
C VAL A 94 3.88 -1.96 -9.89
N VAL A 95 4.76 -2.92 -10.16
CA VAL A 95 5.08 -3.34 -11.53
C VAL A 95 3.84 -3.88 -12.24
N PHE A 96 3.04 -4.71 -11.58
CA PHE A 96 1.82 -5.24 -12.18
C PHE A 96 0.76 -4.17 -12.46
N TRP A 97 0.60 -3.20 -11.58
CA TRP A 97 -0.30 -2.06 -11.82
C TRP A 97 0.18 -1.20 -13.00
N ILE A 98 1.49 -0.99 -13.17
CA ILE A 98 2.05 -0.33 -14.37
C ILE A 98 1.70 -1.11 -15.64
N ILE A 99 1.85 -2.44 -15.62
CA ILE A 99 1.49 -3.29 -16.77
C ILE A 99 -0.02 -3.20 -17.05
N CYS A 100 -0.86 -3.12 -16.01
CA CYS A 100 -2.32 -2.91 -16.16
C CYS A 100 -2.63 -1.61 -16.91
N VAL A 101 -2.04 -0.49 -16.49
CA VAL A 101 -2.20 0.81 -17.19
C VAL A 101 -1.77 0.70 -18.64
N LEU A 102 -0.62 0.08 -18.92
CA LEU A 102 -0.14 -0.11 -20.29
C LEU A 102 -1.12 -0.95 -21.12
N ALA A 103 -1.67 -2.02 -20.56
CA ALA A 103 -2.67 -2.85 -21.23
C ALA A 103 -3.94 -2.04 -21.54
N VAL A 104 -4.47 -1.29 -20.57
CA VAL A 104 -5.64 -0.41 -20.74
C VAL A 104 -5.41 0.61 -21.84
N VAL A 105 -4.23 1.26 -21.85
CA VAL A 105 -3.87 2.24 -22.89
C VAL A 105 -3.78 1.59 -24.27
N ILE A 106 -3.09 0.46 -24.40
CA ILE A 106 -2.93 -0.26 -25.68
C ILE A 106 -4.31 -0.69 -26.22
N VAL A 107 -5.13 -1.32 -25.38
CA VAL A 107 -6.46 -1.77 -25.78
C VAL A 107 -7.35 -0.59 -26.15
N SER A 108 -7.30 0.50 -25.39
CA SER A 108 -8.02 1.74 -25.72
C SER A 108 -7.61 2.30 -27.08
N VAL A 109 -6.32 2.32 -27.41
CA VAL A 109 -5.86 2.77 -28.74
C VAL A 109 -6.36 1.85 -29.85
N LEU A 110 -6.31 0.53 -29.65
CA LEU A 110 -6.77 -0.46 -30.64
C LEU A 110 -8.28 -0.38 -30.91
N ILE A 111 -9.09 -0.23 -29.86
CA ILE A 111 -10.56 -0.09 -30.01
C ILE A 111 -10.89 1.24 -30.70
N MET A 112 -10.17 2.32 -30.38
CA MET A 112 -10.36 3.62 -31.01
C MET A 112 -10.00 3.59 -32.50
N ALA A 113 -8.92 2.90 -32.87
CA ALA A 113 -8.53 2.71 -34.27
C ALA A 113 -9.60 1.92 -35.08
N ASN A 114 -10.32 1.01 -34.44
CA ASN A 114 -11.37 0.22 -35.06
C ASN A 114 -12.76 0.88 -35.05
N ASN A 115 -12.88 2.11 -34.53
CA ASN A 115 -14.13 2.87 -34.42
C ASN A 115 -15.24 2.12 -33.64
N GLN A 116 -14.85 1.26 -32.71
CA GLN A 116 -15.74 0.40 -31.92
C GLN A 116 -16.16 1.02 -30.58
N PHE A 117 -15.76 2.26 -30.28
CA PHE A 117 -16.04 2.91 -29.00
C PHE A 117 -17.46 3.45 -28.92
N GLU A 118 -18.23 2.92 -27.97
CA GLU A 118 -19.42 3.61 -27.47
C GLU A 118 -18.99 4.72 -26.49
N GLY A 119 -19.71 5.85 -26.45
CA GLY A 119 -19.32 7.03 -25.68
C GLY A 119 -19.08 6.78 -24.18
N TRP A 120 -19.77 5.78 -23.61
CA TRP A 120 -19.61 5.37 -22.21
C TRP A 120 -18.28 4.69 -21.93
N GLU A 121 -17.83 3.79 -22.81
CA GLU A 121 -16.54 3.10 -22.66
C GLU A 121 -15.38 4.11 -22.69
N ARG A 122 -15.51 5.16 -23.52
CA ARG A 122 -14.51 6.22 -23.63
C ARG A 122 -14.40 7.04 -22.34
N LEU A 123 -15.55 7.41 -21.75
CA LEU A 123 -15.58 8.12 -20.47
C LEU A 123 -14.98 7.27 -19.35
N ALA A 124 -15.32 5.98 -19.32
CA ALA A 124 -14.82 5.06 -18.30
C ALA A 124 -13.29 4.92 -18.39
N GLY A 125 -12.72 4.78 -19.59
CA GLY A 125 -11.27 4.75 -19.78
C GLY A 125 -10.56 6.04 -19.32
N TYR A 126 -11.17 7.22 -19.53
CA TYR A 126 -10.62 8.49 -19.03
C TYR A 126 -10.61 8.60 -17.49
N ILE A 127 -11.47 7.85 -16.80
CA ILE A 127 -11.53 7.82 -15.33
C ILE A 127 -10.64 6.69 -14.78
N GLU A 128 -10.65 5.52 -15.42
CA GLU A 128 -9.90 4.33 -15.03
C GLU A 128 -8.39 4.61 -15.00
N ILE A 129 -7.83 5.21 -16.05
CA ILE A 129 -6.38 5.46 -16.15
C ILE A 129 -5.86 6.35 -15.02
N PRO A 130 -6.42 7.54 -14.72
CA PRO A 130 -5.98 8.35 -13.58
C PRO A 130 -6.07 7.62 -12.24
N MET A 131 -7.07 6.76 -12.04
CA MET A 131 -7.24 6.02 -10.79
C MET A 131 -6.20 4.91 -10.64
N GLU A 132 -5.88 4.18 -11.72
CA GLU A 132 -4.78 3.22 -11.73
C GLU A 132 -3.43 3.91 -11.47
N VAL A 133 -3.21 5.08 -12.07
CA VAL A 133 -2.00 5.89 -11.82
C VAL A 133 -1.94 6.34 -10.35
N ALA A 134 -3.06 6.78 -9.77
CA ALA A 134 -3.12 7.14 -8.36
C ALA A 134 -2.78 5.95 -7.45
N GLU A 135 -3.27 4.74 -7.78
CA GLU A 135 -2.94 3.51 -7.06
C GLU A 135 -1.45 3.17 -7.14
N ILE A 136 -0.83 3.30 -8.32
CA ILE A 136 0.63 3.14 -8.49
C ILE A 136 1.40 4.09 -7.56
N VAL A 137 1.00 5.37 -7.54
CA VAL A 137 1.64 6.39 -6.68
C VAL A 137 1.48 6.02 -5.20
N LEU A 138 0.29 5.60 -4.77
CA LEU A 138 0.06 5.15 -3.40
C LEU A 138 0.96 3.96 -3.02
N LEU A 139 1.02 2.94 -3.87
CA LEU A 139 1.85 1.76 -3.63
C LEU A 139 3.34 2.11 -3.55
N ILE A 140 3.83 3.02 -4.39
CA ILE A 140 5.21 3.54 -4.29
C ILE A 140 5.44 4.23 -2.95
N VAL A 141 4.52 5.11 -2.53
CA VAL A 141 4.64 5.81 -1.24
C VAL A 141 4.62 4.82 -0.07
N ILE A 142 3.76 3.80 -0.12
CA ILE A 142 3.71 2.73 0.87
C ILE A 142 5.03 1.96 0.89
N ALA A 143 5.53 1.50 -0.27
CA ALA A 143 6.78 0.76 -0.37
C ALA A 143 7.98 1.55 0.18
N VAL A 144 8.06 2.84 -0.15
CA VAL A 144 9.09 3.75 0.36
C VAL A 144 8.97 3.92 1.86
N LYS A 145 7.77 4.16 2.40
CA LYS A 145 7.56 4.31 3.85
C LYS A 145 7.83 3.01 4.61
N CYS A 146 7.46 1.85 4.09
CA CYS A 146 7.81 0.53 4.65
C CYS A 146 9.34 0.33 4.67
N ARG A 147 10.05 0.77 3.62
CA ARG A 147 11.52 0.75 3.58
C ARG A 147 12.14 1.72 4.58
N THR A 148 11.58 2.93 4.73
CA THR A 148 12.02 3.90 5.75
C THR A 148 11.83 3.32 7.14
N GLN A 149 10.64 2.77 7.43
CA GLN A 149 10.37 2.09 8.70
C GLN A 149 11.42 1.01 8.96
N ARG A 150 11.64 0.10 8.01
CA ARG A 150 12.66 -0.95 8.13
C ARG A 150 14.07 -0.42 8.40
N ARG A 151 14.46 0.70 7.81
CA ARG A 151 15.77 1.32 8.06
C ARG A 151 15.83 1.85 9.49
N SER A 152 14.80 2.58 9.92
CA SER A 152 14.68 3.06 11.31
C SER A 152 14.64 1.93 12.33
N THR A 153 14.07 0.77 11.99
CA THR A 153 14.04 -0.41 12.89
C THR A 153 15.35 -1.17 12.97
N MET A 154 16.20 -1.08 11.94
CA MET A 154 17.44 -1.86 11.80
C MET A 154 18.65 -1.15 12.40
N ILE A 155 18.56 0.16 12.65
CA ILE A 155 19.56 0.89 13.45
C ILE A 155 19.47 0.31 14.88
N GLU A 156 20.55 -0.36 15.31
CA GLU A 156 20.59 -1.30 16.43
C GLU A 156 20.02 -0.75 17.75
N PRO A 157 19.31 -1.59 18.54
CA PRO A 157 18.88 -1.25 19.90
C PRO A 157 20.02 -1.13 20.92
N ALA A 158 21.29 -1.29 20.50
CA ALA A 158 22.47 -1.21 21.37
C ALA A 158 22.78 0.21 21.88
N HIS A 159 22.10 1.24 21.38
CA HIS A 159 22.29 2.63 21.80
C HIS A 159 21.02 3.30 22.36
N VAL A 160 19.96 2.52 22.59
CA VAL A 160 18.78 3.04 23.29
C VAL A 160 18.88 2.56 24.73
N ASP A 161 19.30 3.47 25.61
CA ASP A 161 19.27 3.24 27.05
C ASP A 161 17.82 3.21 27.53
N TRP A 162 17.29 1.99 27.65
CA TRP A 162 15.91 1.73 28.08
C TRP A 162 15.69 1.98 29.57
N GLU A 163 16.76 2.05 30.38
CA GLU A 163 16.64 2.33 31.82
C GLU A 163 16.31 3.81 32.08
N ASN A 164 16.73 4.70 31.19
CA ASN A 164 16.50 6.15 31.31
C ASN A 164 15.36 6.68 30.41
N TYR A 165 14.56 5.81 29.80
CA TYR A 165 13.46 6.23 28.94
C TYR A 165 12.17 6.42 29.73
N GLY A 166 11.86 7.69 30.06
CA GLY A 166 10.62 8.08 30.75
C GLY A 166 10.84 8.81 32.08
N THR A 167 12.07 8.81 32.61
CA THR A 167 12.52 9.76 33.64
C THR A 167 12.80 11.10 33.00
N THR A 168 11.74 11.77 32.54
CA THR A 168 11.77 13.23 32.40
C THR A 168 12.26 13.79 33.73
N ASN A 169 13.40 14.48 33.70
CA ASN A 169 13.93 15.29 34.78
C ASN A 169 12.82 16.13 35.43
N THR A 170 12.21 15.62 36.47
CA THR A 170 11.61 16.44 37.53
C THR A 170 12.71 16.67 38.56
N ALA A 171 13.70 17.47 38.21
CA ALA A 171 14.68 17.98 39.16
C ALA A 171 15.17 19.35 38.69
N VAL A 172 14.49 20.36 39.23
CA VAL A 172 14.89 21.76 39.46
C VAL A 172 15.09 22.65 38.24
#